data_AF-A0A936ZD94-F1
#
_entry.id   AF-A0A936ZD94-F1
#
_cell.length_a   1.000
_cell.length_b   1.000
_cell.length_c   1.000
_cell.angle_alpha   90.00
_cell.angle_beta   90.00
_cell.angle_gamma   90.00
#
_symmetry.space_group_name_H-M   'P 1'
#
loop_
_entity.id
_entity.type
_entity.pdbx_description
1 polymer ?
#
loop_
_entity_poly.entity_id
_entity_poly.type
_entity_poly.pdbx_seq_one_letter_code
_entity_poly.pdbx_strand_id
1 'polypeptide(L)'
;MTSNPGTQGRKVPWIKREQDDKDEALEAYLLEHVPGLRAWYEAQHRAFSQIEKEAQARHPDPTPEDIAAAEAREAAMPSRKRTEVHLRRSFTPLVQHLPGVIKRTRKRFIQQGQRAWSKDNPSPLTWEIERISTTEFRQAYAGTDCS
;
A
#
# COMPACT_ATOMS: atom_id res chain seq x y z
N MET A 1 -34.48 -14.14 -30.69
CA MET A 1 -33.05 -13.77 -30.63
C MET A 1 -33.03 -12.25 -30.46
N THR A 2 -32.70 -11.65 -29.33
CA THR A 2 -31.44 -11.73 -28.56
C THR A 2 -31.70 -11.37 -27.09
N SER A 3 -31.41 -12.27 -26.16
CA SER A 3 -31.37 -11.97 -24.72
C SER A 3 -29.97 -11.47 -24.36
N ASN A 4 -29.87 -10.26 -23.81
CA ASN A 4 -28.64 -9.73 -23.24
C ASN A 4 -28.42 -10.26 -21.81
N PRO A 5 -27.25 -10.84 -21.47
CA PRO A 5 -26.89 -11.17 -20.09
C PRO A 5 -26.08 -10.01 -19.50
N GLY A 6 -26.77 -9.10 -18.80
CA GLY A 6 -26.18 -7.86 -18.29
C GLY A 6 -26.56 -7.55 -16.85
N THR A 7 -26.60 -8.56 -15.98
CA THR A 7 -26.85 -8.34 -14.54
C THR A 7 -25.91 -9.22 -13.73
N GLN A 8 -24.66 -8.78 -13.59
CA GLN A 8 -23.83 -9.25 -12.50
C GLN A 8 -24.50 -8.79 -11.20
N GLY A 9 -25.15 -9.74 -10.52
CA GLY A 9 -25.86 -9.50 -9.27
C GLY A 9 -24.93 -8.86 -8.25
N ARG A 10 -25.29 -7.67 -7.75
CA ARG A 10 -24.69 -7.12 -6.54
C ARG A 10 -24.95 -8.12 -5.41
N LYS A 11 -23.90 -8.76 -4.89
CA LYS A 11 -23.99 -9.55 -3.66
C LYS A 11 -24.66 -8.68 -2.59
N VAL A 12 -25.72 -9.23 -2.00
CA VAL A 12 -26.49 -8.58 -0.95
C VAL A 12 -25.61 -8.31 0.28
N PRO A 13 -25.80 -7.19 1.00
CA PRO A 13 -24.88 -6.73 2.05
C PRO A 13 -24.59 -7.74 3.17
N TRP A 14 -25.56 -8.59 3.52
CA TRP A 14 -25.38 -9.62 4.56
C TRP A 14 -24.45 -10.75 4.14
N ILE A 15 -24.44 -11.14 2.86
CA ILE A 15 -23.48 -12.12 2.31
C ILE A 15 -22.05 -11.57 2.34
N LYS A 16 -21.88 -10.24 2.25
CA LYS A 16 -20.56 -9.62 2.41
C LYS A 16 -20.09 -9.68 3.86
N ARG A 17 -20.95 -9.31 4.82
CA ARG A 17 -20.61 -9.38 6.26
C ARG A 17 -20.22 -10.78 6.69
N GLU A 18 -21.01 -11.78 6.31
CA GLU A 18 -20.70 -13.17 6.65
C GLU A 18 -19.36 -13.65 6.05
N GLN A 19 -19.00 -13.13 4.87
CA GLN A 19 -17.69 -13.40 4.27
C GLN A 19 -16.58 -12.68 5.04
N ASP A 20 -16.76 -11.41 5.38
CA ASP A 20 -15.80 -10.62 6.14
C ASP A 20 -15.54 -11.27 7.52
N ASP A 21 -16.60 -11.73 8.21
CA ASP A 21 -16.49 -12.42 9.50
C ASP A 21 -15.72 -13.75 9.38
N LYS A 22 -15.94 -14.51 8.29
CA LYS A 22 -15.21 -15.75 8.02
C LYS A 22 -13.74 -15.49 7.68
N ASP A 23 -13.47 -14.42 6.95
CA ASP A 23 -12.11 -14.03 6.60
C ASP A 23 -11.34 -13.57 7.86
N GLU A 24 -11.98 -12.82 8.76
CA GLU A 24 -11.40 -12.43 10.06
C GLU A 24 -11.15 -13.65 10.96
N ALA A 25 -12.09 -14.59 11.03
CA ALA A 25 -11.90 -15.83 11.80
C ALA A 25 -10.78 -16.71 11.25
N LEU A 26 -10.65 -16.80 9.92
CA LEU A 26 -9.54 -17.49 9.28
C LEU A 26 -8.20 -16.80 9.56
N GLU A 27 -8.14 -15.47 9.51
CA GLU A 27 -6.94 -14.72 9.85
C GLU A 27 -6.51 -14.95 11.30
N ALA A 28 -7.45 -14.90 12.25
CA ALA A 28 -7.18 -15.22 13.65
C ALA A 28 -6.66 -16.65 13.82
N TYR A 29 -7.29 -17.61 13.13
CA TYR A 29 -6.84 -19.01 13.13
C TYR A 29 -5.40 -19.15 12.62
N LEU A 30 -5.06 -18.50 11.50
CA LEU A 30 -3.71 -18.53 10.93
C LEU A 30 -2.69 -17.91 11.89
N LEU A 31 -3.02 -16.80 12.56
CA LEU A 31 -2.13 -16.15 13.52
C LEU A 31 -1.82 -17.02 14.75
N GLU A 32 -2.78 -17.85 15.17
CA GLU A 32 -2.61 -18.78 16.29
C GLU A 32 -1.89 -20.07 15.89
N HIS A 33 -2.17 -20.59 14.69
CA HIS A 33 -1.73 -21.92 14.28
C HIS A 33 -0.45 -21.92 13.44
N VAL A 34 -0.09 -20.80 12.80
CA VAL A 34 1.15 -20.70 12.00
C VAL A 34 2.29 -20.16 12.88
N PRO A 35 3.32 -20.99 13.17
CA PRO A 35 4.40 -20.58 14.05
C PRO A 35 5.14 -19.35 13.53
N GLY A 36 5.32 -18.36 14.39
CA GLY A 36 6.08 -17.15 14.06
C GLY A 36 5.34 -16.16 13.13
N LEU A 37 4.14 -16.47 12.64
CA LEU A 37 3.39 -15.56 11.75
C LEU A 37 3.05 -14.24 12.45
N ARG A 38 2.57 -14.31 13.70
CA ARG A 38 2.29 -13.13 14.53
C ARG A 38 3.54 -12.27 14.73
N ALA A 39 4.65 -12.89 15.13
CA ALA A 39 5.91 -12.19 15.35
C ALA A 39 6.45 -11.56 14.06
N TRP A 40 6.28 -12.24 12.92
CA TRP A 40 6.65 -11.71 11.61
C TRP A 40 5.81 -10.49 11.23
N TYR A 41 4.49 -10.51 11.44
CA TYR A 41 3.63 -9.34 11.21
C TYR A 41 4.02 -8.15 12.09
N GLU A 42 4.31 -8.39 13.37
CA GLU A 42 4.79 -7.35 14.28
C GLU A 42 6.13 -6.75 13.80
N ALA A 43 7.07 -7.61 13.38
CA ALA A 43 8.35 -7.18 12.82
C ALA A 43 8.17 -6.37 11.53
N GLN A 44 7.29 -6.82 10.64
CA GLN A 44 6.94 -6.11 9.40
C GLN A 44 6.37 -4.73 9.72
N HIS A 45 5.38 -4.66 10.59
CA HIS A 45 4.71 -3.42 10.95
C HIS A 45 5.70 -2.41 11.55
N ARG A 46 6.59 -2.87 12.45
CA ARG A 46 7.65 -2.02 13.03
C ARG A 46 8.63 -1.53 11.96
N ALA A 47 9.10 -2.43 11.08
CA ALA A 47 10.04 -2.09 10.02
C ALA A 47 9.44 -1.09 9.03
N PHE A 48 8.19 -1.30 8.60
CA PHE A 48 7.52 -0.41 7.65
C PHE A 48 7.26 0.96 8.27
N SER A 49 6.82 1.01 9.53
CA SER A 49 6.71 2.27 10.29
C SER A 49 8.04 3.02 10.37
N GLN A 50 9.15 2.31 10.56
CA GLN A 50 10.48 2.90 10.60
C GLN A 50 10.90 3.45 9.21
N ILE A 51 10.66 2.68 8.15
CA ILE A 51 10.94 3.10 6.77
C ILE A 51 10.15 4.36 6.42
N GLU A 52 8.89 4.46 6.84
CA GLU A 52 8.06 5.65 6.61
C GLU A 52 8.60 6.88 7.34
N LYS A 53 9.02 6.73 8.61
CA LYS A 53 9.67 7.81 9.37
C LYS A 53 10.96 8.28 8.70
N GLU A 54 11.79 7.34 8.24
CA GLU A 54 13.01 7.67 7.50
C GLU A 54 12.73 8.34 6.16
N ALA A 55 11.69 7.90 5.45
CA ALA A 55 11.26 8.51 4.21
C ALA A 55 10.81 9.97 4.43
N GLN A 56 10.05 10.21 5.50
CA GLN A 56 9.64 11.56 5.90
C GLN A 56 10.84 12.43 6.27
N ALA A 57 11.80 11.89 7.03
CA ALA A 57 13.00 12.62 7.43
C ALA A 57 13.91 12.98 6.24
N ARG A 58 14.06 12.07 5.27
CA ARG A 58 14.88 12.30 4.06
C ARG A 58 14.18 13.16 3.01
N HIS A 59 12.86 13.09 2.94
CA HIS A 59 12.04 13.81 1.99
C HIS A 59 10.93 14.54 2.73
N PRO A 60 11.25 15.58 3.52
CA PRO A 60 10.25 16.35 4.25
C PRO A 60 9.32 17.08 3.29
N ASP A 61 8.11 17.41 3.76
CA ASP A 61 7.20 18.23 2.97
C ASP A 61 7.80 19.62 2.74
N PRO A 62 7.64 20.20 1.55
CA PRO A 62 8.27 21.47 1.22
C PRO A 62 7.70 22.58 2.10
N THR A 63 8.59 23.34 2.72
CA THR A 63 8.22 24.51 3.52
C THR A 63 7.82 25.68 2.59
N PRO A 64 7.12 26.71 3.10
CA PRO A 64 6.88 27.93 2.35
C PRO A 64 8.17 28.59 1.84
N GLU A 65 9.27 28.47 2.58
CA GLU A 65 10.59 28.97 2.16
C GLU A 65 11.15 28.17 0.98
N ASP A 66 11.00 26.84 0.98
CA ASP A 66 11.42 26.00 -0.16
C ASP A 66 10.63 26.33 -1.43
N ILE A 67 9.33 26.64 -1.27
CA ILE A 67 8.44 27.07 -2.34
C ILE A 67 8.91 28.43 -2.89
N ALA A 68 9.15 29.40 -2.01
CA ALA A 68 9.65 30.72 -2.40
C ALA A 68 11.04 30.66 -3.07
N ALA A 69 11.94 29.80 -2.56
CA ALA A 69 13.25 29.57 -3.15
C ALA A 69 13.15 28.91 -4.54
N ALA A 70 12.22 27.96 -4.73
CA ALA A 70 11.95 27.36 -6.02
C ALA A 70 11.40 28.40 -7.01
N GLU A 71 10.52 29.29 -6.57
CA GLU A 71 9.98 30.39 -7.36
C GLU A 71 11.08 31.39 -7.76
N ALA A 72 11.90 31.81 -6.81
CA ALA A 72 13.02 32.72 -7.06
C ALA A 72 14.04 32.11 -8.04
N ARG A 73 14.33 30.81 -7.90
CA ARG A 73 15.21 30.08 -8.83
C ARG A 73 14.62 30.04 -10.23
N GLU A 74 13.31 29.81 -10.34
CA GLU A 74 12.60 29.87 -11.61
C GLU A 74 12.66 31.29 -12.21
N ALA A 75 12.41 32.31 -11.39
CA ALA A 75 12.51 33.73 -11.73
C ALA A 75 13.95 34.22 -12.03
N ALA A 76 14.98 33.44 -11.72
CA ALA A 76 16.36 33.69 -12.09
C ALA A 76 16.79 32.98 -13.39
N MET A 77 16.03 31.98 -13.87
CA MET A 77 16.39 31.27 -15.10
C MET A 77 16.26 32.18 -16.34
N PRO A 78 17.12 32.05 -17.37
CA PRO A 78 16.90 32.73 -18.65
C PRO A 78 15.55 32.31 -19.27
N SER A 79 14.86 33.23 -19.94
CA SER A 79 13.51 33.00 -20.51
C SER A 79 13.43 31.72 -21.36
N ARG A 80 14.43 31.48 -22.21
CA ARG A 80 14.54 30.27 -23.05
C ARG A 80 14.61 28.97 -22.23
N LYS A 81 15.27 28.99 -21.07
CA LYS A 81 15.35 27.82 -20.17
C LYS A 81 14.05 27.63 -19.39
N ARG A 82 13.35 28.70 -19.01
CA ARG A 82 12.03 28.60 -18.38
C ARG A 82 11.02 27.96 -19.32
N THR A 83 10.93 28.45 -20.55
CA THR A 83 9.98 27.91 -21.54
C THR A 83 10.29 26.46 -21.88
N GLU A 84 11.56 26.05 -21.99
CA GLU A 84 11.93 24.65 -22.19
C GLU A 84 11.51 23.77 -21.01
N VAL A 85 11.70 24.23 -19.78
CA VAL A 85 11.30 23.49 -18.56
C VAL A 85 9.78 23.38 -18.47
N HIS A 86 9.06 24.47 -18.76
CA HIS A 86 7.60 24.51 -18.85
C HIS A 86 7.07 23.56 -19.91
N LEU A 87 7.66 23.54 -21.11
CA LEU A 87 7.30 22.64 -22.20
C LEU A 87 7.40 21.16 -21.79
N ARG A 88 8.43 20.78 -21.03
CA ARG A 88 8.64 19.41 -20.55
C ARG A 88 7.69 19.02 -19.41
N ARG A 89 7.07 19.98 -18.73
CA ARG A 89 6.26 19.81 -17.51
C ARG A 89 4.95 20.61 -17.60
N SER A 90 4.17 20.36 -18.64
CA SER A 90 2.77 20.82 -18.78
C SER A 90 2.52 22.33 -18.73
N PHE A 91 3.52 23.16 -19.02
CA PHE A 91 3.48 24.63 -18.94
C PHE A 91 3.15 25.22 -17.58
N THR A 92 3.24 24.41 -16.52
CA THR A 92 2.96 24.83 -15.15
C THR A 92 4.25 25.25 -14.44
N PRO A 93 4.22 26.29 -13.57
CA PRO A 93 5.38 26.71 -12.79
C PRO A 93 5.99 25.55 -12.00
N LEU A 94 7.31 25.55 -11.85
CA LEU A 94 8.03 24.47 -11.16
C LEU A 94 7.55 24.27 -9.72
N VAL A 95 7.18 25.38 -9.07
CA VAL A 95 6.65 25.44 -7.72
C VAL A 95 5.42 24.54 -7.54
N GLN A 96 4.53 24.47 -8.53
CA GLN A 96 3.32 23.65 -8.46
C GLN A 96 3.61 22.15 -8.46
N HIS A 97 4.76 21.73 -8.98
CA HIS A 97 5.16 20.33 -9.01
C HIS A 97 5.94 19.90 -7.78
N LEU A 98 6.52 20.83 -7.01
CA LEU A 98 7.43 20.53 -5.91
C LEU A 98 6.82 19.57 -4.87
N PRO A 99 5.60 19.77 -4.36
CA PRO A 99 4.99 18.83 -3.42
C PRO A 99 4.74 17.45 -4.05
N GLY A 100 4.33 17.42 -5.32
CA GLY A 100 4.06 16.18 -6.04
C GLY A 100 5.33 15.36 -6.30
N VAL A 101 6.45 16.01 -6.60
CA VAL A 101 7.75 15.35 -6.78
C VAL A 101 8.23 14.77 -5.47
N ILE A 102 8.19 15.53 -4.37
CA ILE A 102 8.61 15.06 -3.04
C ILE A 102 7.78 13.85 -2.60
N LYS A 103 6.46 13.91 -2.75
CA LYS A 103 5.56 12.78 -2.44
C LYS A 103 5.89 11.53 -3.26
N ARG A 104 6.17 11.68 -4.57
CA ARG A 104 6.56 10.56 -5.43
C ARG A 104 7.91 9.96 -5.02
N THR A 105 8.89 10.79 -4.69
CA THR A 105 10.20 10.34 -4.21
C THR A 105 10.08 9.60 -2.88
N ARG A 106 9.34 10.16 -1.92
CA ARG A 106 9.04 9.52 -0.63
C ARG A 106 8.37 8.17 -0.84
N LYS A 107 7.34 8.10 -1.68
CA LYS A 107 6.66 6.85 -2.02
C LYS A 107 7.60 5.80 -2.60
N ARG A 108 8.48 6.18 -3.53
CA ARG A 108 9.47 5.25 -4.13
C ARG A 108 10.45 4.72 -3.08
N PHE A 109 10.92 5.58 -2.18
CA PHE A 109 11.79 5.18 -1.07
C PHE A 109 11.10 4.14 -0.18
N ILE A 110 9.86 4.41 0.24
CA ILE A 110 9.07 3.48 1.06
C ILE A 110 8.92 2.14 0.36
N GLN A 111 8.50 2.13 -0.90
CA GLN A 111 8.31 0.90 -1.67
C GLN A 111 9.59 0.10 -1.83
N GLN A 112 10.72 0.76 -2.04
CA GLN A 112 12.01 0.11 -2.16
C GLN A 112 12.45 -0.50 -0.82
N GLY A 113 12.29 0.23 0.28
CA GLY A 113 12.58 -0.27 1.63
C GLY A 113 11.71 -1.47 2.00
N GLN A 114 10.40 -1.38 1.74
CA GLN A 114 9.47 -2.48 1.98
C GLN A 114 9.84 -3.73 1.18
N ARG A 115 10.16 -3.58 -0.11
CA ARG A 115 10.60 -4.69 -0.96
C ARG A 115 11.90 -5.32 -0.50
N ALA A 116 12.87 -4.52 -0.07
CA ALA A 116 14.13 -5.02 0.47
C ALA A 116 13.88 -5.82 1.75
N TRP A 117 13.09 -5.26 2.68
CA TRP A 117 12.72 -5.95 3.90
C TRP A 117 11.99 -7.27 3.64
N SER A 118 10.98 -7.28 2.75
CA SER A 118 10.24 -8.49 2.39
C SER A 118 11.11 -9.54 1.69
N LYS A 119 12.15 -9.12 0.99
CA LYS A 119 13.12 -10.04 0.36
C LYS A 119 13.99 -10.73 1.41
N ASP A 120 14.42 -10.00 2.42
CA ASP A 120 15.30 -10.52 3.48
C ASP A 120 14.52 -11.27 4.58
N ASN A 121 13.21 -11.02 4.69
CA ASN A 121 12.33 -11.58 5.71
C ASN A 121 11.12 -12.26 5.05
N PRO A 122 11.29 -13.48 4.47
CA PRO A 122 10.19 -14.18 3.82
C PRO A 122 9.06 -14.49 4.82
N SER A 123 7.82 -14.44 4.32
CA SER A 123 6.64 -14.76 5.13
C SER A 123 6.68 -16.23 5.58
N PRO A 124 6.43 -16.52 6.87
CA PRO A 124 6.25 -17.90 7.34
C PRO A 124 4.94 -18.51 6.83
N LEU A 125 3.97 -17.69 6.41
CA LEU A 125 2.77 -18.15 5.72
C LEU A 125 3.09 -18.37 4.24
N THR A 126 3.41 -19.62 3.89
CA THR A 126 3.51 -20.05 2.50
C THR A 126 2.14 -20.50 1.99
N TRP A 127 1.98 -20.54 0.66
CA TRP A 127 0.72 -20.99 0.05
C TRP A 127 0.31 -22.41 0.47
N GLU A 128 1.27 -23.30 0.72
CA GLU A 128 0.99 -24.66 1.18
C GLU A 128 0.45 -24.65 2.62
N ILE A 129 1.09 -23.90 3.52
CA ILE A 129 0.65 -23.75 4.91
C ILE A 129 -0.74 -23.11 4.95
N GLU A 130 -0.94 -22.03 4.19
CA GLU A 130 -2.23 -21.36 4.08
C GLU A 130 -3.33 -22.33 3.61
N ARG A 131 -3.07 -23.15 2.59
CA ARG A 131 -4.03 -24.15 2.13
C ARG A 131 -4.35 -25.20 3.18
N ILE A 132 -3.34 -25.76 3.85
CA ILE A 132 -3.52 -26.78 4.87
C ILE A 132 -4.34 -26.20 6.04
N SER A 133 -3.92 -25.07 6.58
CA SER A 133 -4.61 -24.40 7.69
C SER A 133 -6.02 -23.95 7.31
N THR A 134 -6.25 -23.51 6.07
CA THR A 134 -7.61 -23.17 5.59
C THR A 134 -8.50 -24.41 5.52
N THR A 135 -7.97 -25.57 5.10
CA THR A 135 -8.74 -26.81 5.11
C THR A 135 -9.05 -27.29 6.52
N GLU A 136 -8.08 -27.20 7.44
CA GLU A 136 -8.27 -27.52 8.86
C GLU A 136 -9.31 -26.60 9.50
N PHE A 137 -9.21 -25.29 9.26
CA PHE A 137 -10.19 -24.30 9.72
C PHE A 137 -11.59 -24.63 9.22
N ARG A 138 -11.76 -24.92 7.93
CA ARG A 138 -13.08 -25.28 7.37
C ARG A 138 -13.66 -26.55 7.99
N GLN A 139 -12.82 -27.55 8.28
CA GLN A 139 -13.29 -28.77 8.94
C GLN A 139 -13.71 -28.50 10.39
N ALA A 140 -12.96 -27.67 11.12
CA ALA A 140 -13.31 -27.26 12.48
C ALA A 140 -14.58 -26.39 12.53
N TYR A 141 -14.73 -25.48 11.57
CA TYR A 141 -15.84 -24.52 11.50
C TYR A 141 -17.14 -25.12 10.94
N ALA A 142 -17.06 -26.08 10.02
CA ALA A 142 -18.26 -26.78 9.52
C ALA A 142 -18.91 -27.67 10.60
N GLY A 143 -18.16 -28.06 11.64
CA GLY A 143 -18.68 -28.83 12.77
C GLY A 143 -19.53 -28.01 13.75
N THR A 144 -19.43 -26.68 13.74
CA THR A 144 -20.16 -25.78 14.66
C THR A 144 -21.52 -25.31 14.15
N ASP A 145 -21.82 -25.47 12.86
CA ASP A 145 -23.08 -25.03 12.23
C ASP A 145 -24.23 -26.06 12.36
N CYS A 146 -24.00 -27.18 13.05
CA CYS A 146 -25.01 -28.23 13.31
C CYS A 146 -25.09 -28.54 14.82
N SER A 147 -25.69 -27.65 15.61
CA SER A 147 -26.17 -27.93 16.98
C SER A 147 -27.37 -27.07 17.31
#